data_AF-A0A8T4NCH9-F1
#
_entry.id   AF-A0A8T4NCH9-F1
#
_cell.length_a   1.000
_cell.length_b   1.000
_cell.length_c   1.000
_cell.angle_alpha   90.00
_cell.angle_beta   90.00
_cell.angle_gamma   90.00
#
_symmetry.space_group_name_H-M   'P 1'
#
loop_
_entity.id
_entity.type
_entity.pdbx_description
1 polymer ?
#
loop_
_entity_poly.entity_id
_entity_poly.type
_entity_poly.pdbx_seq_one_letter_code
_entity_poly.pdbx_strand_id
1 'polypeptide(L)'
;MAEDKKQPEEKSKKSMKLEEKLKAKEEKQKQKRETKEEDYESLIRISSYDIPGSKNVYTGLTRIKGVSWAISNAVCLSLKIPRNKKISELSKEDIKKIEEFIKNPPIRDFLKNRRTDLKTGITSHETGSSLDMKKDFDIRRMKKIRSYKGIRHTLGQPVRGQRTRSHFRTKGKAVGVQRGAAKAAPKKEGK
;
A
#
# COMPACT_ATOMS: atom_id res chain seq x y z
N MET A 1 63.02 5.85 47.85
CA MET A 1 61.55 5.71 47.91
C MET A 1 61.00 6.47 46.71
N ALA A 2 60.74 5.74 45.61
CA ALA A 2 60.39 6.35 44.33
C ALA A 2 58.87 6.52 44.20
N GLU A 3 58.55 7.67 43.62
CA GLU A 3 57.26 8.30 43.32
C GLU A 3 56.20 7.38 42.69
N ASP A 4 54.95 7.51 43.15
CA ASP A 4 53.77 7.10 42.38
C ASP A 4 52.56 8.01 42.68
N LYS A 5 52.64 9.27 42.23
CA LYS A 5 51.51 10.21 42.19
C LYS A 5 51.02 10.34 40.73
N LYS A 6 50.26 9.36 40.23
CA LYS A 6 49.68 9.43 38.86
C LYS A 6 48.19 9.13 38.75
N GLN A 7 47.45 9.09 39.86
CA GLN A 7 46.05 8.61 39.86
C GLN A 7 44.86 9.60 39.90
N PRO A 8 45.01 10.95 40.01
CA PRO A 8 43.86 11.87 39.91
C PRO A 8 43.59 12.37 38.47
N GLU A 9 44.63 12.63 37.69
CA GLU A 9 44.51 13.33 36.40
C GLU A 9 43.96 12.46 35.26
N GLU A 10 44.27 11.16 35.25
CA GLU A 10 43.73 10.23 34.25
C GLU A 10 42.23 9.98 34.42
N LYS A 11 41.72 9.96 35.65
CA LYS A 11 40.28 9.82 35.91
C LYS A 11 39.49 11.06 35.47
N SER A 12 40.06 12.25 35.68
CA SER A 12 39.51 13.54 35.21
C SER A 12 39.51 13.66 33.68
N LYS A 13 40.60 13.29 33.00
CA LYS A 13 40.66 13.27 31.53
C LYS A 13 39.68 12.24 30.92
N LYS A 14 39.45 11.12 31.61
CA LYS A 14 38.51 10.06 31.16
C LYS A 14 37.04 10.44 31.37
N SER A 15 36.71 11.20 32.42
CA SER A 15 35.37 11.75 32.63
C SER A 15 35.06 12.88 31.63
N MET A 16 36.00 13.79 31.38
CA MET A 16 35.84 14.86 30.37
C MET A 16 35.62 14.29 28.95
N LYS A 17 36.36 13.23 28.59
CA LYS A 17 36.21 12.54 27.28
C LYS A 17 34.91 11.74 27.16
N LEU A 18 34.29 11.36 28.28
CA LEU A 18 32.98 10.71 28.34
C LEU A 18 31.85 11.73 28.20
N GLU A 19 31.97 12.89 28.84
CA GLU A 19 31.05 14.01 28.69
C GLU A 19 31.05 14.59 27.27
N GLU A 20 32.22 14.70 26.65
CA GLU A 20 32.36 15.17 25.27
C GLU A 20 31.74 14.17 24.27
N LYS A 21 31.88 12.85 24.52
CA LYS A 21 31.18 11.80 23.76
C LYS A 21 29.67 11.82 23.96
N LEU A 22 29.18 12.13 25.16
CA LEU A 22 27.75 12.25 25.45
C LEU A 22 27.16 13.50 24.78
N LYS A 23 27.85 14.64 24.83
CA LYS A 23 27.48 15.87 24.10
C LYS A 23 27.45 15.66 22.59
N ALA A 24 28.46 15.02 22.01
CA ALA A 24 28.47 14.69 20.58
C ALA A 24 27.36 13.69 20.19
N LYS A 25 26.92 12.82 21.12
CA LYS A 25 25.83 11.87 20.91
C LYS A 25 24.45 12.57 21.02
N GLU A 26 24.32 13.53 21.93
CA GLU A 26 23.15 14.40 22.05
C GLU A 26 23.01 15.36 20.88
N GLU A 27 24.10 15.96 20.39
CA GLU A 27 24.11 16.81 19.20
C GLU A 27 23.77 16.01 17.94
N LYS A 28 24.32 14.79 17.79
CA LYS A 28 23.89 13.87 16.72
C LYS A 28 22.43 13.45 16.88
N GLN A 29 21.91 13.35 18.10
CA GLN A 29 20.50 13.07 18.35
C GLN A 29 19.61 14.28 18.05
N LYS A 30 20.05 15.51 18.34
CA LYS A 30 19.37 16.76 18.02
C LYS A 30 19.35 17.02 16.52
N GLN A 31 20.48 16.90 15.83
CA GLN A 31 20.54 16.99 14.36
C GLN A 31 19.66 15.92 13.68
N LYS A 32 19.56 14.71 14.26
CA LYS A 32 18.66 13.63 13.79
C LYS A 32 17.20 13.82 14.18
N ARG A 33 16.89 14.76 15.09
CA ARG A 33 15.53 15.18 15.48
C ARG A 33 15.09 16.40 14.66
N GLU A 34 15.96 17.36 14.42
CA GLU A 34 15.71 18.55 13.58
C GLU A 34 15.51 18.16 12.11
N THR A 35 16.23 17.17 11.59
CA THR A 35 15.98 16.59 10.26
C THR A 35 14.67 15.78 10.15
N LYS A 36 13.90 15.61 11.24
CA LYS A 36 12.63 14.86 11.23
C LYS A 36 11.38 15.76 11.19
N GLU A 37 11.54 17.08 11.25
CA GLU A 37 10.44 18.04 11.07
C GLU A 37 10.33 18.50 9.61
N GLU A 38 10.53 17.58 8.67
CA GLU A 38 10.09 17.78 7.29
C GLU A 38 8.62 17.38 7.21
N ASP A 39 7.78 18.22 6.58
CA ASP A 39 6.35 18.00 6.39
C ASP A 39 6.08 16.69 5.64
N TYR A 40 5.95 15.58 6.39
CA TYR A 40 5.55 14.31 5.83
C TYR A 40 4.10 14.43 5.38
N GLU A 41 3.89 14.58 4.07
CA GLU A 41 2.57 14.42 3.47
C GLU A 41 2.00 13.07 3.91
N SER A 42 0.97 13.14 4.76
CA SER A 42 0.37 11.98 5.41
C SER A 42 -0.41 11.12 4.41
N LEU A 43 -0.95 11.75 3.37
CA LEU A 43 -1.68 11.15 2.27
C LEU A 43 -1.17 11.68 0.94
N ILE A 44 -0.78 10.75 0.07
CA ILE A 44 -0.36 11.04 -1.30
C ILE A 44 -1.36 10.39 -2.24
N ARG A 45 -1.83 11.15 -3.22
CA ARG A 45 -2.77 10.67 -4.23
C ARG A 45 -2.03 10.22 -5.48
N ILE A 46 -2.16 8.95 -5.84
CA ILE A 46 -1.54 8.34 -7.03
C ILE A 46 -2.63 7.64 -7.84
N SER A 47 -2.73 7.94 -9.14
CA SER A 47 -3.68 7.30 -10.06
C SER A 47 -5.12 7.27 -9.51
N SER A 48 -5.58 8.42 -8.99
CA SER A 48 -6.89 8.64 -8.38
C SER A 48 -7.13 7.98 -7.00
N TYR A 49 -6.17 7.26 -6.42
CA TYR A 49 -6.26 6.64 -5.09
C TYR A 49 -5.43 7.36 -4.03
N ASP A 50 -5.96 7.44 -2.81
CA ASP A 50 -5.23 8.01 -1.66
C ASP A 50 -4.46 6.92 -0.91
N ILE A 51 -3.14 7.08 -0.88
CA ILE A 51 -2.20 6.15 -0.28
C ILE A 51 -1.57 6.81 0.94
N PRO A 52 -1.58 6.15 2.12
CA PRO A 52 -0.92 6.68 3.29
C PRO A 52 0.60 6.72 3.06
N GLY A 53 1.21 7.87 3.32
CA GLY A 53 2.64 8.12 3.09
C GLY A 53 3.57 7.26 3.97
N SER A 54 3.05 6.76 5.10
CA SER A 54 3.77 5.87 6.02
C SER A 54 4.09 4.50 5.45
N LYS A 55 3.39 4.07 4.39
CA LYS A 55 3.61 2.76 3.76
C LYS A 55 4.81 2.78 2.84
N ASN A 56 5.46 1.63 2.74
CA ASN A 56 6.50 1.38 1.76
C ASN A 56 5.91 1.40 0.35
N VAL A 57 6.67 1.84 -0.65
CA VAL A 57 6.26 1.87 -2.07
C VAL A 57 5.68 0.54 -2.51
N TYR A 58 6.37 -0.56 -2.18
CA TYR A 58 5.96 -1.91 -2.57
C TYR A 58 4.55 -2.28 -2.08
N THR A 59 4.22 -1.93 -0.83
CA THR A 59 2.91 -2.22 -0.24
C THR A 59 1.88 -1.17 -0.62
N GLY A 60 2.25 0.10 -0.65
CA GLY A 60 1.31 1.18 -0.91
C GLY A 60 0.77 1.18 -2.34
N LEU A 61 1.57 0.83 -3.35
CA LEU A 61 1.09 0.74 -4.73
C LEU A 61 -0.01 -0.32 -4.92
N THR A 62 0.00 -1.41 -4.14
CA THR A 62 -1.05 -2.45 -4.21
C THR A 62 -2.44 -1.97 -3.79
N ARG A 63 -2.52 -0.79 -3.16
CA ARG A 63 -3.78 -0.16 -2.78
C ARG A 63 -4.54 0.37 -4.00
N ILE A 64 -3.81 0.65 -5.10
CA ILE A 64 -4.40 1.01 -6.39
C ILE A 64 -5.06 -0.22 -6.98
N LYS A 65 -6.34 -0.10 -7.33
CA LYS A 65 -7.09 -1.22 -7.90
C LYS A 65 -6.52 -1.60 -9.27
N GLY A 66 -6.21 -2.88 -9.45
CA GLY A 66 -5.55 -3.40 -10.65
C GLY A 66 -4.03 -3.53 -10.50
N VAL A 67 -3.41 -2.90 -9.50
CA VAL A 67 -1.98 -3.09 -9.22
C VAL A 67 -1.81 -4.24 -8.22
N SER A 68 -1.18 -5.33 -8.67
CA SER A 68 -0.82 -6.46 -7.80
C SER A 68 0.57 -6.29 -7.19
N TRP A 69 0.94 -7.16 -6.24
CA TRP A 69 2.30 -7.27 -5.72
C TRP A 69 3.34 -7.48 -6.84
N ALA A 70 3.01 -8.25 -7.87
CA ALA A 70 3.91 -8.50 -8.99
C ALA A 70 4.15 -7.23 -9.82
N ILE A 71 3.08 -6.46 -10.09
CA ILE A 71 3.18 -5.22 -10.85
C ILE A 71 3.89 -4.14 -10.05
N SER A 72 3.59 -4.03 -8.75
CA SER A 72 4.32 -3.14 -7.86
C SER A 72 5.82 -3.47 -7.82
N ASN A 73 6.17 -4.76 -7.77
CA ASN A 73 7.57 -5.18 -7.88
C ASN A 73 8.19 -4.77 -9.23
N ALA A 74 7.46 -4.97 -10.33
CA ALA A 74 7.91 -4.58 -11.66
C ALA A 74 8.16 -3.06 -11.76
N VAL A 75 7.27 -2.24 -11.21
CA VAL A 75 7.46 -0.77 -11.11
C VAL A 75 8.78 -0.45 -10.40
N CYS A 76 9.00 -1.03 -9.21
CA CYS A 76 10.21 -0.78 -8.42
C CYS A 76 11.48 -1.21 -9.16
N LEU A 77 11.45 -2.36 -9.84
CA LEU A 77 12.60 -2.87 -10.60
C LEU A 77 12.88 -2.03 -11.85
N SER A 78 11.85 -1.68 -12.61
CA SER A 78 11.99 -0.89 -13.84
C SER A 78 12.44 0.54 -13.58
N LEU A 79 11.91 1.20 -12.54
CA LEU A 79 12.27 2.56 -12.16
C LEU A 79 13.47 2.63 -11.20
N LYS A 80 14.03 1.48 -10.79
CA LYS A 80 15.12 1.37 -9.81
C LYS A 80 14.82 2.06 -8.47
N ILE A 81 13.55 2.11 -8.07
CA ILE A 81 13.12 2.66 -6.78
C ILE A 81 13.22 1.56 -5.72
N PRO A 82 13.87 1.80 -4.57
CA PRO A 82 13.97 0.80 -3.52
C PRO A 82 12.60 0.49 -2.93
N ARG A 83 12.29 -0.81 -2.79
CA ARG A 83 11.00 -1.31 -2.28
C ARG A 83 10.66 -0.79 -0.88
N ASN A 84 11.69 -0.56 -0.06
CA ASN A 84 11.57 -0.13 1.34
C ASN A 84 11.43 1.39 1.50
N LYS A 85 11.56 2.16 0.41
CA LYS A 85 11.35 3.61 0.46
C LYS A 85 9.90 3.89 0.88
N LYS A 86 9.70 4.92 1.69
CA LYS A 86 8.35 5.35 2.05
C LYS A 86 7.74 6.17 0.93
N ILE A 87 6.41 6.18 0.87
CA ILE A 87 5.69 6.93 -0.15
C ILE A 87 5.82 8.44 0.05
N SER A 88 5.88 8.90 1.31
CA SER A 88 6.15 10.31 1.63
C SER A 88 7.49 10.82 1.10
N GLU A 89 8.46 9.94 0.86
CA GLU A 89 9.82 10.32 0.43
C GLU A 89 9.95 10.34 -1.11
N LEU A 90 8.88 10.09 -1.86
CA LEU A 90 8.92 10.15 -3.33
C LEU A 90 8.92 11.58 -3.83
N SER A 91 9.75 11.83 -4.84
CA SER A 91 9.68 13.09 -5.58
C SER A 91 8.41 13.12 -6.44
N LYS A 92 7.91 14.33 -6.73
CA LYS A 92 6.77 14.52 -7.64
C LYS A 92 7.04 13.97 -9.05
N GLU A 93 8.32 13.95 -9.45
CA GLU A 93 8.75 13.35 -10.72
C GLU A 93 8.63 11.82 -10.70
N ASP A 94 9.04 11.17 -9.62
CA ASP A 94 8.93 9.72 -9.48
C ASP A 94 7.46 9.29 -9.45
N ILE A 95 6.58 10.08 -8.82
CA ILE A 95 5.14 9.85 -8.83
C ILE A 95 4.60 9.87 -10.27
N LYS A 96 4.98 10.88 -11.08
CA LYS A 96 4.59 10.94 -12.50
C LYS A 96 5.09 9.74 -13.30
N LYS A 97 6.36 9.35 -13.12
CA LYS A 97 6.94 8.15 -13.76
C LYS A 97 6.18 6.88 -13.38
N ILE A 98 5.79 6.74 -12.12
CA ILE A 98 4.98 5.62 -11.64
C ILE A 98 3.60 5.62 -12.31
N GLU A 99 2.94 6.78 -12.42
CA GLU A 99 1.63 6.87 -13.08
C GLU A 99 1.70 6.53 -14.58
N GLU A 100 2.72 7.00 -15.29
CA GLU A 100 2.96 6.66 -16.69
C GLU A 100 3.22 5.15 -16.87
N PHE A 101 4.05 4.58 -15.99
CA PHE A 101 4.32 3.15 -15.99
C PHE A 101 3.08 2.30 -15.69
N ILE A 102 2.21 2.76 -14.80
CA ILE A 102 0.95 2.05 -14.47
C ILE A 102 -0.02 2.09 -15.65
N LYS A 103 -0.09 3.20 -16.40
CA LYS A 103 -0.93 3.33 -17.59
C LYS A 103 -0.46 2.41 -18.71
N ASN A 104 0.83 2.46 -19.03
CA ASN A 104 1.42 1.68 -20.13
C ASN A 104 2.63 0.87 -19.62
N PRO A 105 2.40 -0.25 -18.91
CA PRO A 105 3.50 -1.02 -18.38
C PRO A 105 4.27 -1.70 -19.53
N PRO A 106 5.58 -1.43 -19.72
CA PRO A 106 6.45 -2.12 -20.66
C PRO A 106 6.83 -3.51 -20.09
N ILE A 107 5.82 -4.32 -19.79
CA ILE A 107 5.95 -5.63 -19.16
C ILE A 107 5.41 -6.67 -20.14
N ARG A 108 5.92 -7.91 -20.02
CA ARG A 108 5.41 -9.08 -20.73
C ARG A 108 3.90 -9.22 -20.59
N ASP A 109 3.24 -9.66 -21.66
CA ASP A 109 1.78 -9.68 -21.76
C ASP A 109 1.08 -10.54 -20.71
N PHE A 110 1.72 -11.59 -20.21
CA PHE A 110 1.11 -12.46 -19.19
C PHE A 110 0.94 -11.78 -17.82
N LEU A 111 1.69 -10.70 -17.54
CA LEU A 111 1.57 -9.92 -16.30
C LEU A 111 0.49 -8.85 -16.36
N LYS A 112 -0.02 -8.53 -17.57
CA LYS A 112 -1.09 -7.55 -17.75
C LYS A 112 -2.44 -8.15 -17.36
N ASN A 113 -3.32 -7.35 -16.77
CA ASN A 113 -4.59 -7.81 -16.21
C ASN A 113 -5.61 -8.23 -17.27
N ARG A 114 -5.69 -7.50 -18.38
CA ARG A 114 -6.66 -7.74 -19.46
C ARG A 114 -5.93 -8.16 -20.72
N ARG A 115 -5.76 -9.47 -20.86
CA ARG A 115 -5.12 -10.08 -22.03
C ARG A 115 -6.15 -10.23 -23.14
N THR A 116 -5.75 -9.87 -24.36
CA THR A 116 -6.54 -10.08 -25.60
C THR A 116 -8.00 -9.64 -25.44
N ASP A 117 -8.25 -8.33 -25.34
CA ASP A 117 -9.62 -7.83 -25.22
C ASP A 117 -10.46 -8.21 -26.44
N LEU A 118 -11.72 -8.61 -26.23
CA LEU A 118 -12.57 -9.15 -27.29
C LEU A 118 -12.84 -8.13 -28.41
N LYS A 119 -12.88 -6.83 -28.08
CA LYS A 119 -13.20 -5.77 -29.04
C LYS A 119 -11.98 -5.26 -29.80
N THR A 120 -10.88 -5.01 -29.10
CA THR A 120 -9.70 -4.37 -29.67
C THR A 120 -8.59 -5.34 -30.04
N GLY A 121 -8.62 -6.58 -29.53
CA GLY A 121 -7.56 -7.57 -29.71
C GLY A 121 -6.26 -7.27 -28.95
N ILE A 122 -6.13 -6.07 -28.38
CA ILE A 122 -4.92 -5.60 -27.70
C ILE A 122 -4.92 -6.08 -26.23
N THR A 123 -3.73 -6.41 -25.74
CA THR A 123 -3.49 -6.71 -24.31
C THR A 123 -3.20 -5.41 -23.57
N SER A 124 -4.10 -5.02 -22.66
CA SER A 124 -4.00 -3.78 -21.87
C SER A 124 -3.90 -4.04 -20.36
N HIS A 125 -3.35 -3.06 -19.65
CA HIS A 125 -3.37 -3.01 -18.19
C HIS A 125 -4.34 -1.92 -17.73
N GLU A 126 -5.48 -2.33 -17.21
CA GLU A 126 -6.52 -1.43 -16.71
C GLU A 126 -6.40 -1.25 -15.19
N THR A 127 -6.65 -0.03 -14.72
CA THR A 127 -6.58 0.33 -13.30
C THR A 127 -7.78 1.14 -12.85
N GLY A 128 -8.04 1.14 -11.55
CA GLY A 128 -9.08 1.97 -10.94
C GLY A 128 -10.48 1.74 -11.52
N SER A 129 -11.13 2.84 -11.90
CA SER A 129 -12.49 2.85 -12.43
C SER A 129 -12.61 2.22 -13.80
N SER A 130 -11.57 2.29 -14.66
CA SER A 130 -11.60 1.69 -15.99
C SER A 130 -11.73 0.17 -15.90
N LEU A 131 -11.04 -0.44 -14.94
CA LEU A 131 -11.11 -1.88 -14.68
C LEU A 131 -12.52 -2.33 -14.26
N ASP A 132 -13.20 -1.54 -13.43
CA ASP A 132 -14.56 -1.86 -12.98
C ASP A 132 -15.57 -1.71 -14.11
N MET A 133 -15.51 -0.61 -14.84
CA MET A 133 -16.36 -0.40 -16.02
C MET A 133 -16.19 -1.55 -17.02
N LYS A 134 -14.96 -1.99 -17.30
CA LYS A 134 -14.68 -3.11 -18.19
C LYS A 134 -15.32 -4.42 -17.69
N LYS A 135 -15.19 -4.74 -16.40
CA LYS A 135 -15.85 -5.92 -15.80
C LYS A 135 -17.37 -5.84 -15.91
N ASP A 136 -17.94 -4.68 -15.65
CA ASP A 136 -19.38 -4.46 -15.74
C ASP A 136 -19.88 -4.60 -17.17
N PHE A 137 -19.16 -4.08 -18.16
CA PHE A 137 -19.49 -4.27 -19.58
C PHE A 137 -19.44 -5.74 -19.98
N ASP A 138 -18.46 -6.51 -19.50
CA ASP A 138 -18.39 -7.95 -19.76
C ASP A 138 -19.59 -8.69 -19.13
N ILE A 139 -19.97 -8.35 -17.90
CA ILE A 139 -21.15 -8.93 -17.23
C ILE A 139 -22.45 -8.54 -17.95
N ARG A 140 -22.62 -7.26 -18.30
CA ARG A 140 -23.78 -6.76 -19.04
C ARG A 140 -23.89 -7.44 -20.40
N ARG A 141 -22.77 -7.67 -21.09
CA ARG A 141 -22.73 -8.45 -22.33
C ARG A 141 -23.22 -9.87 -22.11
N MET A 142 -22.70 -10.58 -21.09
CA MET A 142 -23.13 -11.94 -20.77
C MET A 142 -24.63 -12.04 -20.46
N LYS A 143 -25.18 -11.03 -19.77
CA LYS A 143 -26.63 -10.90 -19.49
C LYS A 143 -27.44 -10.65 -20.77
N LYS A 144 -27.00 -9.74 -21.63
CA LYS A 144 -27.67 -9.42 -22.91
C LYS A 144 -27.75 -10.64 -23.83
N ILE A 145 -26.66 -11.43 -23.91
CA ILE A 145 -26.60 -12.68 -24.69
C ILE A 145 -27.49 -13.79 -24.08
N ARG A 146 -27.89 -13.67 -22.80
CA ARG A 146 -28.57 -14.73 -22.03
C ARG A 146 -27.76 -16.02 -21.91
N SER A 147 -26.44 -15.91 -21.89
CA SER A 147 -25.54 -17.03 -21.55
C SER A 147 -25.84 -17.60 -20.15
N TYR A 148 -25.53 -18.87 -19.90
CA TYR A 148 -25.69 -19.47 -18.56
C TYR A 148 -25.04 -18.62 -17.45
N LYS A 149 -23.82 -18.13 -17.70
CA LYS A 149 -23.11 -17.22 -16.77
C LYS A 149 -23.89 -15.92 -16.56
N GLY A 150 -24.44 -15.34 -17.63
CA GLY A 150 -25.28 -14.16 -17.59
C GLY A 150 -26.52 -14.34 -16.71
N ILE A 151 -27.25 -15.45 -16.89
CA ILE A 151 -28.43 -15.78 -16.08
C ILE A 151 -28.04 -15.91 -14.61
N ARG A 152 -26.96 -16.62 -14.29
CA ARG A 152 -26.45 -16.75 -12.90
C ARG A 152 -26.05 -15.40 -12.31
N HIS A 153 -25.44 -14.50 -13.10
CA HIS A 153 -25.13 -13.13 -12.69
C HIS A 153 -26.39 -12.27 -12.47
N THR A 154 -27.47 -12.51 -13.20
CA THR A 154 -28.76 -11.85 -12.97
C THR A 154 -29.39 -12.34 -11.67
N LEU A 155 -29.34 -13.64 -11.41
CA LEU A 155 -29.80 -14.27 -10.16
C LEU A 155 -28.87 -14.02 -8.97
N GLY A 156 -27.68 -13.44 -9.20
CA GLY A 156 -26.68 -13.19 -8.16
C GLY A 156 -26.09 -14.47 -7.53
N GLN A 157 -26.09 -15.58 -8.28
CA GLN A 157 -25.59 -16.90 -7.88
C GLN A 157 -24.15 -17.14 -8.37
N PRO A 158 -23.40 -18.06 -7.73
CA PRO A 158 -22.05 -18.40 -8.19
C PRO A 158 -22.05 -19.06 -9.58
N VAL A 159 -21.04 -18.71 -10.38
CA VAL A 159 -20.99 -18.97 -11.82
C VAL A 159 -20.15 -20.20 -12.20
N ARG A 160 -19.18 -20.60 -11.36
CA ARG A 160 -18.18 -21.64 -11.66
C ARG A 160 -18.63 -23.08 -11.32
N GLY A 161 -19.93 -23.37 -11.36
CA GLY A 161 -20.44 -24.71 -11.02
C GLY A 161 -20.34 -25.08 -9.53
N GLN A 162 -20.20 -24.08 -8.66
CA GLN A 162 -20.17 -24.31 -7.21
C GLN A 162 -21.50 -24.90 -6.71
N ARG A 163 -21.45 -25.80 -5.73
CA ARG A 163 -22.63 -26.44 -5.14
C ARG A 163 -23.45 -25.43 -4.33
N THR A 164 -24.67 -25.12 -4.76
CA THR A 164 -25.58 -24.14 -4.13
C THR A 164 -26.66 -24.73 -3.23
N ARG A 165 -26.68 -26.06 -3.02
CA ARG A 165 -27.65 -26.72 -2.13
C ARG A 165 -27.45 -26.30 -0.67
N SER A 166 -26.19 -26.35 -0.20
CA SER A 166 -25.82 -26.06 1.19
C SER A 166 -25.13 -24.70 1.35
N HIS A 167 -24.30 -24.29 0.38
CA HIS A 167 -23.51 -23.06 0.46
C HIS A 167 -24.16 -21.90 -0.32
N PHE A 168 -23.69 -20.67 -0.07
CA PHE A 168 -24.16 -19.43 -0.73
C PHE A 168 -25.64 -19.10 -0.48
N ARG A 169 -26.18 -19.51 0.68
CA ARG A 169 -27.57 -19.25 1.13
C ARG A 169 -27.73 -17.95 1.94
N THR A 170 -26.61 -17.32 2.32
CA THR A 170 -26.51 -16.17 3.24
C THR A 170 -27.01 -14.83 2.69
N LYS A 171 -27.48 -14.76 1.44
CA LYS A 171 -28.29 -13.62 0.97
C LYS A 171 -29.73 -13.64 1.53
N GLY A 172 -30.17 -14.76 2.09
CA GLY A 172 -31.24 -14.77 3.09
C GLY A 172 -30.65 -14.35 4.42
N LYS A 173 -31.19 -13.27 5.02
CA LYS A 173 -30.83 -12.75 6.34
C LYS A 173 -30.53 -13.90 7.31
N ALA A 174 -29.43 -13.80 8.07
CA ALA A 174 -29.24 -14.69 9.20
C ALA A 174 -30.43 -14.50 10.16
N VAL A 175 -31.29 -15.52 10.26
CA VAL A 175 -32.34 -15.57 11.27
C VAL A 175 -31.65 -15.98 12.57
N GLY A 176 -30.99 -15.02 13.20
CA GLY A 176 -30.21 -15.23 14.41
C GLY A 176 -30.22 -13.97 15.26
N VAL A 177 -29.91 -14.12 16.55
CA VAL A 177 -29.87 -13.03 17.50
C VAL A 177 -28.77 -12.03 17.10
N GLN A 178 -29.18 -10.83 16.68
CA GLN A 178 -28.25 -9.71 16.53
C GLN A 178 -27.81 -9.28 17.93
N ARG A 179 -26.57 -9.62 18.31
CA ARG A 179 -25.94 -8.98 19.47
C ARG A 179 -25.67 -7.53 19.08
N GLY A 180 -26.40 -6.61 19.68
CA GLY A 180 -26.20 -5.18 19.47
C GLY A 180 -24.75 -4.82 19.71
N ALA A 181 -24.15 -4.07 18.77
CA ALA A 181 -22.79 -3.56 18.94
C ALA A 181 -22.72 -2.81 20.28
N ALA A 182 -21.88 -3.27 21.20
CA ALA A 182 -21.63 -2.57 22.45
C ALA A 182 -21.22 -1.13 22.10
N LYS A 183 -21.99 -0.16 22.60
CA LYS A 183 -21.71 1.27 22.42
C LYS A 183 -20.27 1.52 22.88
N ALA A 184 -19.42 1.98 21.98
CA ALA A 184 -18.07 2.39 22.31
C ALA A 184 -18.15 3.48 23.40
N ALA A 185 -17.41 3.29 24.49
CA ALA A 185 -17.36 4.24 25.59
C ALA A 185 -16.90 5.62 25.08
N PRO A 186 -17.48 6.73 25.57
CA PRO A 186 -17.03 8.07 25.19
C PRO A 186 -15.58 8.28 25.64
N LYS A 187 -14.71 8.67 24.71
CA LYS A 187 -13.34 9.06 25.02
C LYS A 187 -13.39 10.30 25.91
N LYS A 188 -12.82 10.22 27.11
CA LYS A 188 -12.65 11.39 27.99
C LYS A 188 -11.67 12.35 27.32
N GLU A 189 -12.18 13.50 26.90
CA GLU A 189 -11.36 14.65 26.52
C GLU A 189 -10.71 15.19 27.79
N GLY A 190 -9.37 15.13 27.84
CA GLY A 190 -8.59 15.74 28.90
C GLY A 190 -8.54 17.26 28.72
N LYS A 191 -8.79 17.98 29.81
CA LYS A 191 -8.34 19.37 29.98
C LYS A 191 -6.84 19.41 30.20
#